data_AF-A0A1W0VU30-F1
#
_entry.id   AF-A0A1W0VU30-F1
#
_cell.length_a   1.000
_cell.length_b   1.000
_cell.length_c   1.000
_cell.angle_alpha   90.00
_cell.angle_beta   90.00
_cell.angle_gamma   90.00
#
_symmetry.space_group_name_H-M   'P 1'
#
loop_
_entity.id
_entity.type
_entity.pdbx_description
1 polymer ?
#
loop_
_entity_poly.entity_id
_entity_poly.type
_entity_poly.pdbx_seq_one_letter_code
_entity_poly.pdbx_strand_id
1 'polypeptide(L)'
;MGNVVFGVQLRRRRLPAVEERLTRPRRLVRELPDLDAGRLRRFIRSGDLAPCFDPAEDAGDDGLTEDCPICFFFYPSLNRSKCCGKGICTECFLQLMPSKTSKVVHCPFCKTKAYAIEYQGQGAQMTSGKKIKQEGEPNVNETKLRVHSKSQITDEIIRH
;
A
#
# COMPACT_ATOMS: atom_id res chain seq x y z
N MET A 1 -49.21 7.80 -21.62
CA MET A 1 -48.51 6.77 -20.81
C MET A 1 -47.02 7.04 -20.95
N GLY A 2 -46.44 7.75 -19.99
CA GLY A 2 -45.02 8.15 -20.02
C GLY A 2 -44.18 7.09 -19.31
N ASN A 3 -43.23 6.48 -20.02
CA ASN A 3 -42.30 5.53 -19.44
C ASN A 3 -41.09 6.27 -18.86
N VAL A 4 -41.01 6.29 -17.53
CA VAL A 4 -39.81 6.70 -16.79
C VAL A 4 -38.79 5.56 -16.83
N VAL A 5 -37.68 5.79 -17.53
CA VAL A 5 -36.52 4.90 -17.53
C VAL A 5 -35.79 5.10 -16.20
N PHE A 6 -35.84 4.09 -15.32
CA PHE A 6 -35.06 4.05 -14.10
C PHE A 6 -33.57 3.96 -14.45
N GLY A 7 -32.87 5.09 -14.36
CA GLY A 7 -31.41 5.12 -14.38
C GLY A 7 -30.89 4.29 -13.20
N VAL A 8 -30.21 3.19 -13.50
CA VAL A 8 -29.46 2.43 -12.50
C VAL A 8 -28.28 3.30 -12.08
N GLN A 9 -28.49 4.13 -11.06
CA GLN A 9 -27.43 4.88 -10.41
C GLN A 9 -26.53 3.84 -9.71
N LEU A 10 -25.55 3.30 -10.45
CA LEU A 10 -24.46 2.52 -9.90
C LEU A 10 -23.86 3.36 -8.79
N ARG A 11 -24.24 3.03 -7.54
CA ARG A 11 -23.71 3.69 -6.35
C ARG A 11 -22.23 3.38 -6.34
N ARG A 12 -21.41 4.32 -6.84
CA ARG A 12 -19.96 4.30 -6.66
C ARG A 12 -19.76 4.10 -5.16
N ARG A 13 -19.39 2.88 -4.75
CA ARG A 13 -19.01 2.58 -3.37
C ARG A 13 -18.02 3.67 -2.98
N ARG A 14 -18.36 4.43 -1.93
CA ARG A 14 -17.51 5.51 -1.43
C ARG A 14 -16.16 4.87 -1.10
N LEU A 15 -15.13 5.10 -1.93
CA LEU A 15 -13.81 4.58 -1.65
C LEU A 15 -13.38 5.05 -0.26
N PRO A 16 -12.68 4.21 0.52
CA PRO A 16 -12.11 4.63 1.79
C PRO A 16 -11.33 5.94 1.61
N ALA A 17 -11.39 6.82 2.61
CA ALA A 17 -10.69 8.09 2.54
C ALA A 17 -9.18 7.85 2.41
N VAL A 18 -8.60 8.19 1.26
CA VAL A 18 -7.15 8.12 1.05
C VAL A 18 -6.46 9.14 1.94
N GLU A 19 -5.47 8.70 2.73
CA GLU A 19 -4.68 9.57 3.60
C GLU A 19 -4.02 10.71 2.79
N GLU A 20 -4.00 11.92 3.35
CA GLU A 20 -3.47 13.11 2.65
C GLU A 20 -2.04 12.91 2.16
N ARG A 21 -1.20 12.22 2.96
CA ARG A 21 0.19 11.95 2.61
C ARG A 21 0.37 11.12 1.34
N LEU A 22 -0.60 10.25 1.03
CA LEU A 22 -0.58 9.40 -0.16
C LEU A 22 -1.14 10.12 -1.40
N THR A 23 -1.55 11.38 -1.26
CA THR A 23 -2.01 12.21 -2.39
C THR A 23 -0.92 13.10 -2.97
N ARG A 24 0.30 13.02 -2.43
CA ARG A 24 1.44 13.87 -2.79
C ARG A 24 2.66 13.01 -3.13
N PRO A 25 3.37 13.31 -4.21
CA PRO A 25 4.62 12.64 -4.53
C PRO A 25 5.71 13.08 -3.53
N ARG A 26 6.62 12.16 -3.23
CA ARG A 26 7.74 12.29 -2.28
C ARG A 26 9.08 11.93 -2.92
N ARG A 27 9.09 11.10 -3.97
CA ARG A 27 10.28 10.58 -4.65
C ARG A 27 10.34 11.00 -6.13
N LEU A 28 10.21 12.30 -6.38
CA LEU A 28 10.47 12.84 -7.72
C LEU A 28 11.97 13.08 -7.88
N VAL A 29 12.59 12.46 -8.89
CA VAL A 29 14.01 12.69 -9.21
C VAL A 29 14.23 14.08 -9.83
N ARG A 30 13.22 14.60 -10.53
CA ARG A 30 13.22 15.95 -11.09
C ARG A 30 12.07 16.78 -10.52
N GLU A 31 12.26 18.08 -10.46
CA GLU A 31 11.18 19.00 -10.19
C GLU A 31 10.14 18.95 -11.32
N LEU A 32 8.87 18.97 -10.94
CA LEU A 32 7.73 19.03 -11.86
C LEU A 32 6.98 20.35 -11.58
N PRO A 33 7.49 21.52 -12.03
CA PRO A 33 6.89 22.82 -11.72
C PRO A 33 5.47 22.96 -12.28
N ASP A 34 5.14 22.15 -13.28
CA ASP A 34 3.85 22.13 -13.96
C ASP A 34 2.85 21.13 -13.36
N LEU A 35 3.25 20.37 -12.33
CA LEU A 35 2.39 19.42 -11.68
C LEU A 35 1.34 20.15 -10.82
N ASP A 36 0.09 20.12 -11.27
CA ASP A 36 -1.04 20.58 -10.46
C ASP A 36 -1.35 19.56 -9.35
N ALA A 37 -0.81 19.83 -8.16
CA ALA A 37 -1.02 19.01 -6.96
C ALA A 37 -2.50 18.87 -6.57
N GLY A 38 -3.33 19.90 -6.82
CA GLY A 38 -4.75 19.86 -6.56
C GLY A 38 -5.47 18.88 -7.48
N ARG A 39 -5.12 18.89 -8.77
CA ARG A 39 -5.64 17.94 -9.76
C ARG A 39 -5.17 16.52 -9.49
N LEU A 40 -3.90 16.33 -9.15
CA LEU A 40 -3.36 15.02 -8.76
C LEU A 40 -4.14 14.42 -7.57
N ARG A 41 -4.31 15.20 -6.51
CA ARG A 41 -5.07 14.81 -5.32
C ARG A 41 -6.51 14.44 -5.65
N ARG A 42 -7.16 15.15 -6.56
CA ARG A 42 -8.53 14.83 -7.02
C ARG A 42 -8.57 13.48 -7.72
N PHE A 43 -7.66 13.20 -8.65
CA PHE A 43 -7.61 11.91 -9.37
C PHE A 43 -7.35 10.72 -8.44
N ILE A 44 -6.47 10.89 -7.44
CA ILE A 44 -6.22 9.84 -6.45
C ILE A 44 -7.48 9.56 -5.61
N ARG A 45 -8.15 10.62 -5.15
CA ARG A 45 -9.35 10.47 -4.30
C ARG A 45 -10.58 9.99 -5.05
N SER A 46 -10.72 10.31 -6.34
CA SER A 46 -11.79 9.79 -7.18
C SER A 46 -11.57 8.34 -7.61
N GLY A 47 -10.36 7.80 -7.42
CA GLY A 47 -9.98 6.46 -7.85
C GLY A 47 -9.59 6.38 -9.32
N ASP A 48 -9.29 7.50 -9.97
CA ASP A 48 -8.80 7.53 -11.37
C ASP A 48 -7.28 7.29 -11.46
N LEU A 49 -6.57 7.42 -10.33
CA LEU A 49 -5.13 7.23 -10.21
C LEU A 49 -4.79 6.49 -8.91
N ALA A 50 -3.81 5.60 -8.94
CA ALA A 50 -3.31 4.94 -7.73
C ALA A 50 -2.75 5.99 -6.75
N PRO A 51 -2.93 5.83 -5.43
CA PRO A 51 -2.23 6.64 -4.45
C PRO A 51 -0.69 6.61 -4.63
N CYS A 52 -0.02 7.66 -4.17
CA CYS A 52 1.43 7.71 -4.03
C CYS A 52 1.87 6.86 -2.82
N PHE A 53 1.75 5.53 -2.94
CA PHE A 53 2.14 4.59 -1.91
C PHE A 53 3.65 4.69 -1.59
N ASP A 54 3.99 4.47 -0.32
CA ASP A 54 5.38 4.30 0.07
C ASP A 54 5.95 3.01 -0.55
N PRO A 55 7.24 2.96 -0.88
CA PRO A 55 7.86 1.80 -1.49
C PRO A 55 8.11 0.72 -0.43
N ALA A 56 7.92 -0.53 -0.79
CA ALA A 56 8.51 -1.65 -0.05
C ALA A 56 9.69 -2.24 -0.86
N GLU A 57 10.76 -2.59 -0.15
CA GLU A 57 11.95 -3.23 -0.76
C GLU A 57 11.68 -4.69 -1.12
N ASP A 58 10.83 -5.35 -0.34
CA ASP A 58 10.46 -6.76 -0.52
C ASP A 58 8.96 -6.93 -0.79
N ALA A 59 8.62 -8.02 -1.47
CA ALA A 59 7.24 -8.47 -1.56
C ALA A 59 6.75 -8.87 -0.16
N GLY A 60 5.58 -8.38 0.23
CA GLY A 60 4.97 -8.81 1.49
C GLY A 60 4.68 -10.31 1.45
N ASP A 61 4.69 -10.96 2.62
CA ASP A 61 4.35 -12.39 2.77
C ASP A 61 2.91 -12.71 2.28
N ASP A 62 2.05 -11.69 2.21
CA ASP A 62 0.67 -11.80 1.75
C ASP A 62 0.51 -11.90 0.23
N GLY A 63 1.57 -11.66 -0.55
CA GLY A 63 1.54 -11.69 -2.01
C GLY A 63 0.59 -10.64 -2.62
N LEU A 64 0.21 -9.61 -1.86
CA LEU A 64 -0.75 -8.58 -2.29
C LEU A 64 -0.08 -7.39 -2.99
N THR A 65 1.26 -7.36 -3.04
CA THR A 65 2.03 -6.28 -3.65
C THR A 65 2.54 -6.65 -5.04
N GLU A 66 2.74 -5.63 -5.86
CA GLU A 66 3.26 -5.74 -7.22
C GLU A 66 4.49 -4.86 -7.40
N ASP A 67 5.49 -5.32 -8.17
CA ASP A 67 6.69 -4.58 -8.46
C ASP A 67 6.48 -3.56 -9.59
N CYS A 68 7.00 -2.35 -9.40
CA CYS A 68 7.04 -1.35 -10.46
C CYS A 68 8.30 -1.56 -11.31
N PRO A 69 8.21 -1.93 -12.60
CA PRO A 69 9.37 -2.26 -13.45
C PRO A 69 10.28 -1.06 -13.78
N ILE A 70 9.94 0.14 -13.30
CA ILE A 70 10.75 1.36 -13.49
C ILE A 70 11.62 1.66 -12.27
N CYS A 71 11.12 1.42 -11.06
CA CYS A 71 11.85 1.73 -9.82
C CYS A 71 12.15 0.50 -8.97
N PHE A 72 11.68 -0.68 -9.37
CA PHE A 72 11.94 -1.98 -8.74
C PHE A 72 11.46 -2.13 -7.29
N PHE A 73 10.63 -1.21 -6.80
CA PHE A 73 9.96 -1.33 -5.51
C PHE A 73 8.58 -1.98 -5.63
N PHE A 74 8.11 -2.56 -4.53
CA PHE A 74 6.79 -3.17 -4.40
C PHE A 74 5.75 -2.18 -3.89
N TYR A 75 4.53 -2.28 -4.42
CA TYR A 75 3.41 -1.41 -4.07
C TYR A 75 2.11 -2.19 -3.93
N PRO A 76 1.18 -1.74 -3.08
CA PRO A 76 -0.14 -2.38 -2.95
C PRO A 76 -0.98 -2.41 -4.21
N SER A 77 -0.77 -1.43 -5.11
CA SER A 77 -1.39 -1.42 -6.42
C SER A 77 -0.66 -0.45 -7.34
N LEU A 78 -0.74 -0.74 -8.64
CA LEU A 78 -0.11 0.03 -9.70
C LEU A 78 -1.17 0.56 -10.69
N ASN A 79 -0.80 1.62 -11.40
CA ASN A 79 -1.57 2.09 -12.55
C ASN A 79 -1.28 1.19 -13.75
N ARG A 80 -2.30 0.84 -14.54
CA ARG A 80 -2.17 0.00 -15.73
C ARG A 80 -2.05 0.83 -16.98
N SER A 81 -1.09 0.48 -17.83
CA SER A 81 -0.95 1.03 -19.17
C SER A 81 -2.18 0.65 -20.01
N LYS A 82 -2.91 1.62 -20.57
CA LYS A 82 -4.10 1.33 -21.39
C LYS A 82 -3.81 0.49 -22.63
N CYS A 83 -2.59 0.59 -23.16
CA CYS A 83 -2.18 -0.11 -24.39
C CYS A 83 -1.74 -1.56 -24.19
N CYS A 84 -1.22 -1.93 -23.01
CA CYS A 84 -0.62 -3.26 -22.81
C CYS A 84 -0.81 -3.84 -21.40
N GLY A 85 -1.56 -3.17 -20.52
CA GLY A 85 -1.87 -3.63 -19.16
C GLY A 85 -0.70 -3.59 -18.17
N LYS A 86 0.53 -3.28 -18.60
CA LYS A 86 1.71 -3.25 -17.72
C LYS A 86 1.59 -2.18 -16.63
N GLY A 87 1.98 -2.54 -15.41
CA GLY A 87 1.86 -1.73 -14.20
C GLY A 87 2.97 -0.70 -14.02
N ILE A 88 2.66 0.46 -13.45
CA ILE A 88 3.62 1.49 -13.03
C ILE A 88 3.10 2.25 -11.78
N CYS A 89 3.99 2.58 -10.85
CA CYS A 89 3.61 3.39 -9.69
C CYS A 89 3.33 4.85 -10.10
N THR A 90 2.56 5.56 -9.28
CA THR A 90 2.13 6.94 -9.60
C THR A 90 3.31 7.89 -9.76
N GLU A 91 4.34 7.78 -8.93
CA GLU A 91 5.49 8.67 -8.99
C GLU A 91 6.34 8.46 -10.25
N CYS A 92 6.53 7.20 -10.67
CA CYS A 92 7.20 6.92 -11.94
C CYS A 92 6.36 7.41 -13.14
N PHE A 93 5.03 7.29 -13.09
CA PHE A 93 4.17 7.87 -14.12
C PHE A 93 4.33 9.38 -14.22
N LEU A 94 4.29 10.11 -13.10
CA LEU A 94 4.47 11.57 -13.08
C LEU A 94 5.82 11.99 -13.68
N GLN A 95 6.88 11.21 -13.48
CA GLN A 95 8.21 11.47 -14.04
C GLN A 95 8.29 11.19 -15.55
N LEU A 96 7.45 10.32 -16.09
CA LEU A 96 7.36 10.10 -17.54
C LEU A 96 6.61 11.24 -18.26
N MET A 97 5.68 11.90 -17.57
CA MET A 97 4.85 12.94 -18.20
C MET A 97 5.63 14.23 -18.45
N PRO A 98 5.53 14.84 -19.65
CA PRO A 98 6.31 16.00 -20.04
C PRO A 98 5.80 17.28 -19.35
N SER A 99 6.72 18.21 -19.08
CA SER A 99 6.45 19.56 -18.59
C SER A 99 6.09 20.50 -19.75
N LYS A 100 4.79 20.66 -20.05
CA LYS A 100 4.14 21.65 -20.94
C LYS A 100 4.60 21.81 -22.40
N THR A 101 5.82 21.48 -22.79
CA THR A 101 6.36 21.58 -24.16
C THR A 101 6.27 20.20 -24.86
N SER A 102 5.06 19.92 -25.32
CA SER A 102 4.58 18.64 -25.86
C SER A 102 5.61 17.81 -26.65
N LYS A 103 5.98 16.65 -26.10
CA LYS A 103 6.36 15.47 -26.87
C LYS A 103 5.36 14.37 -26.52
N VAL A 104 4.84 13.69 -27.54
CA VAL A 104 4.02 12.49 -27.33
C VAL A 104 4.85 11.47 -26.56
N VAL A 105 4.41 11.10 -25.36
CA VAL A 105 5.05 10.04 -24.58
C VAL A 105 4.69 8.71 -25.22
N HIS A 106 5.71 7.90 -25.49
CA HIS A 106 5.52 6.52 -25.91
C HIS A 106 5.49 5.63 -24.67
N CYS A 107 4.70 4.57 -24.70
CA CYS A 107 4.64 3.60 -23.62
C CYS A 107 6.06 3.06 -23.35
N PRO A 108 6.55 3.07 -22.09
CA PRO A 108 7.90 2.59 -21.80
C PRO A 108 8.06 1.10 -22.14
N PHE A 109 6.95 0.34 -22.13
CA PHE A 109 6.91 -1.10 -22.32
C PHE A 109 6.79 -1.52 -23.79
N CYS A 110 5.70 -1.13 -24.46
CA CYS A 110 5.38 -1.58 -25.83
C CYS A 110 5.55 -0.50 -26.90
N LYS A 111 6.06 0.68 -26.52
CA LYS A 111 6.31 1.83 -27.42
C LYS A 111 5.08 2.39 -28.13
N THR A 112 3.86 2.01 -27.75
CA THR A 112 2.62 2.63 -28.25
C THR A 112 2.65 4.14 -28.02
N LYS A 113 2.30 4.92 -29.04
CA LYS A 113 2.17 6.39 -28.95
C LYS A 113 1.05 6.78 -28.00
N ALA A 114 1.08 8.03 -27.54
CA ALA A 114 0.07 8.61 -26.65
C ALA A 114 -0.15 7.76 -25.39
N TYR A 115 0.94 7.51 -24.67
CA TYR A 115 0.92 6.74 -23.44
C TYR A 115 -0.10 7.28 -22.45
N ALA A 116 -1.01 6.40 -22.02
CA ALA A 116 -2.05 6.69 -21.05
C ALA A 116 -2.17 5.50 -20.09
N ILE A 117 -2.60 5.81 -18.87
CA ILE A 117 -2.82 4.84 -17.81
C ILE A 117 -4.27 4.86 -17.33
N GLU A 118 -4.66 3.82 -16.61
CA GLU A 118 -5.88 3.73 -15.84
C GLU A 118 -5.61 3.04 -14.51
N TYR A 119 -6.38 3.41 -13.49
CA TYR A 119 -6.33 2.74 -12.20
C TYR A 119 -7.60 1.92 -12.00
N GLN A 120 -7.42 0.61 -11.90
CA GLN A 120 -8.47 -0.32 -11.56
C GLN A 120 -8.25 -0.70 -10.10
N GLY A 121 -8.67 0.19 -9.19
CA GLY A 121 -8.36 0.03 -7.77
C GLY A 121 -8.73 -1.37 -7.26
N GLN A 122 -7.76 -2.05 -6.62
CA GLN A 122 -8.08 -3.24 -5.85
C GLN A 122 -9.03 -2.81 -4.73
N GLY A 123 -10.26 -3.32 -4.76
CA GLY A 123 -11.31 -2.90 -3.84
C GLY A 123 -10.88 -3.06 -2.38
N ALA A 124 -10.79 -1.94 -1.66
CA ALA A 124 -11.07 -1.83 -0.23
C ALA A 124 -10.53 -2.94 0.71
N GLN A 125 -9.27 -3.36 0.59
CA GLN A 125 -8.64 -4.23 1.59
C GLN A 125 -7.35 -3.67 2.23
N MET A 126 -6.93 -2.46 1.87
CA MET A 126 -5.72 -1.83 2.43
C MET A 126 -6.05 -0.77 3.49
N THR A 127 -6.98 -1.03 4.41
CA THR A 127 -7.08 -0.30 5.70
C THR A 127 -7.74 -1.20 6.74
N SER A 128 -7.06 -2.24 7.21
CA SER A 128 -7.32 -2.74 8.57
C SER A 128 -6.05 -2.47 9.36
N GLY A 129 -6.06 -1.37 10.10
CA GLY A 129 -5.03 -1.10 11.09
C GLY A 129 -5.02 -2.26 12.08
N LYS A 130 -4.02 -3.14 11.99
CA LYS A 130 -3.56 -3.87 13.17
C LYS A 130 -3.00 -2.82 14.11
N LYS A 131 -3.87 -2.33 15.00
CA LYS A 131 -3.50 -1.72 16.27
C LYS A 131 -2.53 -2.70 16.94
N ILE A 132 -1.23 -2.41 16.88
CA ILE A 132 -0.26 -3.03 17.76
C ILE A 132 -0.70 -2.57 19.16
N LYS A 133 -1.35 -3.47 19.90
CA LYS A 133 -1.51 -3.30 21.35
C LYS A 133 -0.10 -3.28 21.93
N GLN A 134 0.37 -2.10 22.29
CA GLN A 134 1.41 -1.96 23.31
C GLN A 134 0.76 -2.37 24.64
N GLU A 135 1.02 -3.61 25.04
CA GLU A 135 0.89 -4.11 26.41
C GLU A 135 2.26 -4.77 26.64
N GLY A 136 3.21 -4.18 27.35
CA GLY A 136 3.19 -3.84 28.78
C GLY A 136 4.30 -4.70 29.41
N GLU A 137 5.26 -4.05 30.08
CA GLU A 137 6.44 -4.66 30.74
C GLU A 137 6.11 -5.94 31.54
N PRO A 138 7.01 -6.96 31.59
CA PRO A 138 6.89 -8.02 32.59
C PRO A 138 7.33 -7.48 33.96
N ASN A 139 6.36 -7.19 34.81
CA ASN A 139 6.58 -6.94 36.23
C ASN A 139 6.84 -8.27 36.94
N VAL A 140 8.09 -8.50 37.36
CA VAL A 140 8.49 -9.61 38.23
C VAL A 140 8.07 -9.26 39.66
N ASN A 141 6.96 -9.83 40.13
CA ASN A 141 6.59 -9.77 41.53
C ASN A 141 6.84 -11.12 42.22
N GLU A 142 7.90 -11.13 43.03
CA GLU A 142 8.19 -12.16 44.02
C GLU A 142 6.98 -12.39 44.93
N THR A 143 6.60 -13.66 45.14
CA THR A 143 5.83 -14.04 46.33
C THR A 143 6.48 -15.24 46.99
N LYS A 144 7.01 -14.93 48.17
CA LYS A 144 7.69 -15.76 49.14
C LYS A 144 6.68 -16.65 49.88
N LEU A 145 6.77 -17.97 49.69
CA LEU A 145 6.15 -18.96 50.57
C LEU A 145 7.27 -19.75 51.27
N ARG A 146 7.42 -19.51 52.57
CA ARG A 146 8.21 -20.25 53.57
C ARG A 146 7.20 -20.48 54.70
N VAL A 147 6.97 -21.62 55.35
CA VAL A 147 7.79 -22.63 56.03
C VAL A 147 6.79 -23.79 56.35
N HIS A 148 7.06 -25.09 56.50
CA HIS A 148 7.98 -25.74 57.44
C HIS A 148 8.07 -27.27 57.19
N SER A 149 9.31 -27.74 57.21
CA SER A 149 9.93 -29.03 57.56
C SER A 149 9.06 -30.18 58.12
N LYS A 150 9.34 -31.45 57.75
CA LYS A 150 10.38 -32.34 58.33
C LYS A 150 10.37 -33.77 57.71
N SER A 151 11.58 -34.35 57.61
CA SER A 151 11.91 -35.80 57.54
C SER A 151 11.74 -36.47 56.15
N GLN A 152 12.66 -37.26 55.58
CA GLN A 152 13.68 -38.17 56.13
C GLN A 152 14.93 -38.27 55.22
N ILE A 153 16.02 -38.69 55.85
CA ILE A 153 17.37 -38.96 55.35
C ILE A 153 17.44 -40.46 54.98
N THR A 154 18.15 -40.86 53.91
CA THR A 154 19.31 -41.78 53.95
C THR A 154 19.77 -42.24 52.57
N ASP A 155 21.09 -42.37 52.50
CA ASP A 155 21.98 -42.66 51.37
C ASP A 155 21.79 -44.05 50.72
N GLU A 156 21.94 -44.08 49.39
CA GLU A 156 22.29 -45.30 48.66
C GLU A 156 23.79 -45.58 48.84
N ILE A 157 24.10 -46.64 49.59
CA ILE A 157 25.35 -47.38 49.48
C ILE A 157 24.98 -48.82 49.15
N ILE A 158 25.16 -49.22 47.89
CA ILE A 158 25.29 -50.62 47.50
C ILE A 158 26.66 -50.78 46.83
N ARG A 159 27.63 -51.28 47.61
CA ARG A 159 28.74 -52.08 47.10
C ARG A 159 28.40 -53.53 47.40
N HIS A 160 28.16 -54.32 46.37
CA HIS A 160 28.81 -55.62 46.19
C HIS A 160 28.58 -56.14 44.76
#